data_AF-A0A4V2XRW3-F1
#
_entry.id   AF-A0A4V2XRW3-F1
#
_cell.length_a   1.000
_cell.length_b   1.000
_cell.length_c   1.000
_cell.angle_alpha   90.00
_cell.angle_beta   90.00
_cell.angle_gamma   90.00
#
_symmetry.space_group_name_H-M   'P 1'
#
loop_
_entity.id
_entity.type
_entity.pdbx_description
1 polymer ?
#
loop_
_entity_poly.entity_id
_entity_poly.type
_entity_poly.pdbx_seq_one_letter_code
_entity_poly.pdbx_strand_id
1 'polypeptide(L)'
;MLLQTNHGVLEWDGTGTIRVQYDASPRLGERIIPVEALRGVEVSADLRLELREHADPLLSVTGGSFESIYHFEVTDLTAAKRLASEIRIARARRAVPETAAPRWLVATPPAADALEGKDATVAVAQGMLMFAYPRSATRRKKADGNPRSVPLTDILNVEWVARAGRHAGFVRVGTAQTPVDRPKPKHDPAAVRVAPDGELDALFFAARLLTRVQP
;
A
#
# COMPACT_ATOMS: atom_id res chain seq x y z
N MET A 1 8.59 -23.62 -8.31
CA MET A 1 9.07 -23.15 -9.62
C MET A 1 9.62 -21.74 -9.46
N LEU A 2 10.76 -21.43 -10.07
CA LEU A 2 11.37 -20.10 -10.00
C LEU A 2 11.24 -19.39 -11.34
N LEU A 3 10.94 -18.09 -11.31
CA LEU A 3 10.90 -17.22 -12.47
C LEU A 3 11.73 -15.97 -12.16
N GLN A 4 12.78 -15.76 -12.95
CA GLN A 4 13.63 -14.58 -12.90
C GLN A 4 12.98 -13.44 -13.69
N THR A 5 13.02 -12.24 -13.13
CA THR A 5 12.41 -11.03 -13.71
C THR A 5 13.37 -9.85 -13.58
N ASN A 6 13.08 -8.75 -14.25
CA ASN A 6 13.87 -7.52 -14.14
C ASN A 6 13.84 -6.88 -12.74
N HIS A 7 12.80 -7.14 -11.94
CA HIS A 7 12.58 -6.52 -10.63
C HIS A 7 12.82 -7.47 -9.45
N GLY A 8 13.11 -8.75 -9.72
CA GLY A 8 13.27 -9.75 -8.68
C GLY A 8 12.98 -11.19 -9.11
N VAL A 9 12.82 -12.05 -8.11
CA VAL A 9 12.54 -13.49 -8.30
C VAL A 9 11.15 -13.83 -7.79
N LEU A 10 10.37 -14.53 -8.61
CA LEU A 10 9.12 -15.15 -8.19
C LEU A 10 9.35 -16.63 -7.93
N GLU A 11 8.98 -17.10 -6.75
CA GLU A 11 8.93 -18.50 -6.39
C GLU A 11 7.48 -18.95 -6.19
N TRP A 12 7.05 -19.92 -6.98
CA TRP A 12 5.79 -20.62 -6.81
C TRP A 12 5.99 -21.93 -6.05
N ASP A 13 5.24 -22.13 -4.97
CA ASP A 13 5.34 -23.32 -4.12
C ASP A 13 4.65 -24.57 -4.69
N GLY A 14 3.93 -24.45 -5.81
CA GLY A 14 3.19 -25.55 -6.42
C GLY A 14 1.77 -25.76 -5.88
N THR A 15 1.39 -25.09 -4.80
CA THR A 15 0.15 -25.38 -4.05
C THR A 15 -0.78 -24.19 -3.91
N GLY A 16 -0.25 -22.96 -3.84
CA GLY A 16 -1.07 -21.79 -3.60
C GLY A 16 -0.34 -20.52 -3.18
N THR A 17 0.99 -20.50 -3.10
CA THR A 17 1.73 -19.34 -2.62
C THR A 17 2.79 -18.92 -3.61
N ILE A 18 2.81 -17.62 -3.90
CA ILE A 18 3.87 -16.96 -4.67
C ILE A 18 4.70 -16.14 -3.68
N ARG A 19 6.01 -16.39 -3.62
CA ARG A 19 6.96 -15.49 -2.94
C ARG A 19 7.60 -14.60 -3.98
N VAL A 20 7.66 -13.30 -3.71
CA VAL A 20 8.33 -12.32 -4.55
C VAL A 20 9.46 -11.71 -3.75
N GLN A 21 10.67 -11.83 -4.26
CA GLN A 21 11.88 -11.22 -3.72
C GLN A 21 12.28 -10.07 -4.63
N TYR A 22 12.19 -8.82 -4.16
CA TYR A 22 12.45 -7.63 -4.97
C TYR A 22 13.92 -7.21 -4.91
N ASP A 23 14.62 -7.29 -6.03
CA ASP A 23 16.04 -6.89 -6.12
C ASP A 23 16.19 -5.37 -6.23
N ALA A 24 15.34 -4.74 -7.05
CA ALA A 24 15.38 -3.30 -7.31
C ALA A 24 14.72 -2.46 -6.20
N SER A 25 14.09 -3.11 -5.21
CA SER A 25 13.37 -2.44 -4.11
C SER A 25 13.47 -3.26 -2.82
N PRO A 26 14.69 -3.43 -2.26
CA PRO A 26 14.93 -4.31 -1.11
C PRO A 26 14.10 -3.92 0.13
N ARG A 27 13.66 -2.65 0.21
CA ARG A 27 12.78 -2.17 1.28
C ARG A 27 11.37 -2.76 1.24
N LEU A 28 10.88 -3.22 0.08
CA LEU A 28 9.63 -3.99 -0.01
C LEU A 28 9.77 -5.36 0.66
N GLY A 29 11.00 -5.84 0.80
CA GLY A 29 11.32 -7.15 1.36
C GLY A 29 10.74 -8.29 0.53
N GLU A 30 10.63 -9.45 1.18
CA GLU A 30 9.87 -10.58 0.63
C GLU A 30 8.37 -10.29 0.72
N ARG A 31 7.65 -10.56 -0.37
CA ARG A 31 6.19 -10.52 -0.39
C ARG A 31 5.66 -11.93 -0.58
N ILE A 32 4.81 -12.37 0.35
CA ILE A 32 4.13 -13.67 0.28
C ILE A 32 2.69 -13.41 -0.18
N ILE A 33 2.35 -13.92 -1.36
CA ILE A 33 1.07 -13.71 -2.02
C ILE A 33 0.35 -15.06 -2.12
N PRO A 34 -0.64 -15.32 -1.24
CA PRO A 34 -1.50 -16.48 -1.41
C PRO A 34 -2.37 -16.32 -2.65
N VAL A 35 -2.71 -17.41 -3.34
CA VAL A 35 -3.55 -17.38 -4.55
C VAL A 35 -4.94 -16.82 -4.27
N GLU A 36 -5.41 -16.92 -3.02
CA GLU A 36 -6.63 -16.28 -2.53
C GLU A 36 -6.58 -14.75 -2.59
N ALA A 37 -5.39 -14.14 -2.62
CA ALA A 37 -5.21 -12.72 -2.82
C ALA A 37 -5.40 -12.31 -4.28
N LEU A 38 -5.34 -13.25 -5.22
CA LEU A 38 -5.37 -12.96 -6.65
C LEU A 38 -6.79 -12.97 -7.20
N ARG A 39 -7.10 -11.93 -7.96
CA ARG A 39 -8.22 -11.86 -8.88
C ARG A 39 -7.86 -12.55 -10.20
N GLY A 40 -6.62 -12.38 -10.64
CA GLY A 40 -6.18 -12.87 -11.93
C GLY A 40 -4.67 -12.95 -12.06
N VAL A 41 -4.26 -13.50 -13.19
CA VAL A 41 -2.88 -13.44 -13.66
C VAL A 41 -2.91 -13.28 -15.17
N GLU A 42 -2.24 -12.25 -15.67
CA GLU A 42 -2.12 -11.96 -17.09
C GLU A 42 -0.68 -12.21 -17.54
N VAL A 43 -0.54 -12.74 -18.76
CA VAL A 43 0.77 -12.91 -19.38
C VAL A 43 0.69 -12.48 -20.82
N SER A 44 1.50 -11.49 -21.19
CA SER A 44 1.60 -10.97 -22.55
C SER A 44 3.06 -10.95 -23.01
N ALA A 45 3.72 -9.80 -23.00
CA ALA A 45 5.18 -9.65 -23.01
C ALA A 45 5.78 -9.68 -21.59
N ASP A 46 4.92 -9.50 -20.58
CA ASP A 46 5.21 -9.42 -19.16
C ASP A 46 4.29 -10.39 -18.39
N LEU A 47 4.53 -10.51 -17.09
CA LEU A 47 3.66 -11.21 -16.14
C LEU A 47 3.05 -10.17 -15.19
N ARG A 48 1.72 -10.16 -15.07
CA ARG A 48 1.00 -9.32 -14.11
C ARG A 48 0.21 -10.18 -13.14
N LEU A 49 0.45 -10.01 -11.85
CA LEU A 49 -0.41 -10.56 -10.80
C LEU A 49 -1.48 -9.52 -10.45
N GLU A 50 -2.74 -9.85 -10.68
CA GLU A 50 -3.85 -8.97 -10.37
C GLU A 50 -4.42 -9.35 -9.01
N LEU A 51 -4.26 -8.49 -8.02
CA LEU A 51 -4.78 -8.72 -6.68
C LEU A 51 -6.25 -8.30 -6.58
N ARG A 52 -6.99 -8.97 -5.69
CA ARG A 52 -8.34 -8.57 -5.30
C ARG A 52 -8.27 -7.27 -4.52
N GLU A 53 -9.34 -6.47 -4.62
CA GLU A 53 -9.56 -5.35 -3.70
C GLU A 53 -9.45 -5.84 -2.25
N HIS A 54 -8.88 -5.04 -1.37
CA HIS A 54 -8.63 -5.37 0.05
C HIS A 54 -7.69 -6.56 0.32
N ALA A 55 -7.01 -7.11 -0.69
CA ALA A 55 -6.04 -8.18 -0.46
C ALA A 55 -4.68 -7.66 0.02
N ASP A 56 -4.27 -6.47 -0.44
CA ASP A 56 -3.00 -5.83 -0.11
C ASP A 56 -3.21 -4.37 0.35
N PRO A 57 -2.79 -4.03 1.59
CA PRO A 57 -2.89 -2.66 2.08
C PRO A 57 -2.07 -1.66 1.27
N LEU A 58 -0.92 -2.05 0.67
CA LEU A 58 -0.10 -1.15 -0.16
C LEU A 58 -0.88 -0.67 -1.38
N LEU A 59 -1.53 -1.57 -2.10
CA LEU A 59 -2.36 -1.21 -3.27
C LEU A 59 -3.56 -0.36 -2.84
N SER A 60 -4.17 -0.70 -1.69
CA SER A 60 -5.37 -0.02 -1.20
C SER A 60 -5.11 1.44 -0.84
N VAL A 61 -4.01 1.74 -0.14
CA VAL A 61 -3.68 3.15 0.19
C VAL A 61 -3.28 3.98 -1.03
N THR A 62 -2.82 3.35 -2.12
CA THR A 62 -2.42 4.03 -3.35
C THR A 62 -3.56 4.20 -4.36
N GLY A 63 -4.75 3.65 -4.07
CA GLY A 63 -5.87 3.60 -5.02
C GLY A 63 -5.52 2.84 -6.31
N GLY A 64 -4.65 1.82 -6.22
CA GLY A 64 -4.17 1.05 -7.38
C GLY A 64 -3.05 1.73 -8.19
N SER A 65 -2.69 2.99 -7.91
CA SER A 65 -1.61 3.68 -8.63
C SER A 65 -0.21 3.07 -8.44
N PHE A 66 -0.07 2.13 -7.50
CA PHE A 66 1.17 1.39 -7.22
C PHE A 66 1.12 -0.09 -7.64
N GLU A 67 0.18 -0.46 -8.53
CA GLU A 67 0.07 -1.84 -9.07
C GLU A 67 1.32 -2.31 -9.82
N SER A 68 2.20 -1.40 -10.23
CA SER A 68 3.45 -1.71 -10.93
C SER A 68 4.37 -2.66 -10.16
N ILE A 69 4.24 -2.80 -8.84
CA ILE A 69 5.05 -3.76 -8.06
C ILE A 69 4.66 -5.22 -8.30
N TYR A 70 3.51 -5.49 -8.91
CA TYR A 70 3.06 -6.83 -9.29
C TYR A 70 3.10 -7.05 -10.80
N HIS A 71 3.84 -6.19 -11.49
CA HIS A 71 4.10 -6.23 -12.91
C HIS A 71 5.58 -6.54 -13.13
N PHE A 72 5.85 -7.65 -13.80
CA PHE A 72 7.20 -8.20 -13.94
C PHE A 72 7.54 -8.37 -15.41
N GLU A 73 8.63 -7.74 -15.87
CA GLU A 73 9.18 -8.05 -17.18
C GLU A 73 9.88 -9.42 -17.08
N VAL A 74 9.50 -10.32 -17.97
CA VAL A 74 9.97 -11.71 -17.96
C VAL A 74 10.95 -11.92 -19.11
N THR A 75 12.08 -12.57 -18.82
CA THR A 75 13.05 -12.97 -19.85
C THR A 75 12.65 -14.30 -20.49
N ASP A 76 12.00 -15.19 -19.73
CA ASP A 76 11.46 -16.46 -20.21
C ASP A 76 9.91 -16.45 -20.20
N LEU A 77 9.34 -16.10 -21.35
CA LEU A 77 7.89 -16.06 -21.54
C LEU A 77 7.24 -17.46 -21.44
N THR A 78 7.97 -18.53 -21.76
CA THR A 78 7.44 -19.90 -21.66
C THR A 78 7.27 -20.28 -20.19
N ALA A 79 8.27 -19.99 -19.36
CA ALA A 79 8.19 -20.17 -17.91
C ALA A 79 7.08 -19.29 -17.30
N ALA A 80 6.94 -18.03 -17.73
CA ALA A 80 5.88 -17.14 -17.26
C ALA A 80 4.47 -17.67 -17.61
N LYS A 81 4.25 -18.14 -18.84
CA LYS A 81 2.97 -18.76 -19.26
C LYS A 81 2.65 -20.01 -18.44
N ARG A 82 3.66 -20.84 -18.15
CA ARG A 82 3.50 -22.01 -17.28
C ARG A 82 3.10 -21.59 -15.86
N LEU A 83 3.76 -20.59 -15.29
CA LEU A 83 3.45 -20.06 -13.95
C LEU A 83 2.02 -19.56 -13.88
N ALA A 84 1.61 -18.73 -14.84
CA ALA A 84 0.25 -18.23 -14.90
C ALA A 84 -0.79 -19.35 -15.03
N SER A 85 -0.50 -20.39 -15.82
CA SER A 85 -1.37 -21.57 -15.91
C SER A 85 -1.51 -22.29 -14.57
N GLU A 86 -0.40 -22.54 -13.87
CA GLU A 86 -0.42 -23.20 -12.55
C GLU A 86 -1.18 -22.36 -11.50
N ILE A 87 -0.99 -21.04 -11.50
CA ILE A 87 -1.73 -20.11 -10.62
C ILE A 87 -3.23 -20.16 -10.92
N ARG A 88 -3.63 -20.10 -12.19
CA ARG A 88 -5.06 -20.17 -12.59
C ARG A 88 -5.70 -21.49 -12.15
N ILE A 89 -4.98 -22.61 -12.31
CA ILE A 89 -5.43 -23.92 -11.85
C ILE A 89 -5.60 -23.94 -10.32
N ALA A 90 -4.61 -23.43 -9.57
CA ALA A 90 -4.69 -23.37 -8.11
C ALA A 90 -5.85 -22.48 -7.64
N ARG A 91 -6.05 -21.32 -8.29
CA ARG A 91 -7.16 -20.40 -8.01
C ARG A 91 -8.53 -21.06 -8.22
N ALA A 92 -8.70 -21.75 -9.35
CA ALA A 92 -9.92 -22.49 -9.65
C ALA A 92 -10.16 -23.62 -8.64
N ARG A 93 -9.12 -24.38 -8.27
CA ARG A 93 -9.21 -25.44 -7.27
C ARG A 93 -9.62 -24.94 -5.89
N ARG A 94 -9.18 -23.75 -5.51
CA ARG A 94 -9.53 -23.11 -4.22
C ARG A 94 -10.82 -22.30 -4.27
N ALA A 95 -11.52 -22.28 -5.41
CA ALA A 95 -12.75 -21.52 -5.62
C ALA A 95 -12.63 -20.06 -5.18
N VAL A 96 -11.49 -19.42 -5.49
CA VAL A 96 -11.24 -18.03 -5.08
C VAL A 96 -12.26 -17.11 -5.77
N PRO A 97 -13.03 -16.30 -5.02
CA PRO A 97 -14.04 -15.44 -5.60
C PRO A 97 -13.41 -14.20 -6.29
N GLU A 98 -14.18 -13.58 -7.19
CA GLU A 98 -13.82 -12.31 -7.85
C GLU A 98 -14.08 -11.07 -6.97
N THR A 99 -14.78 -11.23 -5.85
CA THR A 99 -15.12 -10.13 -4.93
C THR A 99 -13.90 -9.66 -4.12
N ALA A 100 -14.00 -8.49 -3.47
CA ALA A 100 -13.00 -8.02 -2.52
C ALA A 100 -12.65 -9.10 -1.47
N ALA A 101 -11.38 -9.09 -1.02
CA ALA A 101 -10.92 -9.95 0.05
C ALA A 101 -11.59 -9.54 1.37
N PRO A 102 -12.01 -10.51 2.21
CA PRO A 102 -12.66 -10.19 3.48
C PRO A 102 -11.70 -9.66 4.56
N ARG A 103 -10.39 -9.74 4.29
CA ARG A 103 -9.29 -9.29 5.15
C ARG A 103 -8.04 -9.12 4.31
N TRP A 104 -7.02 -8.49 4.88
CA TRP A 104 -5.68 -8.45 4.27
C TRP A 104 -5.10 -9.86 4.15
N LEU A 105 -4.63 -10.18 2.95
CA LEU A 105 -4.01 -11.47 2.62
C LEU A 105 -2.51 -11.34 2.38
N VAL A 106 -2.04 -10.14 2.04
CA VAL A 106 -0.62 -9.82 1.90
C VAL A 106 -0.21 -8.90 3.05
N ALA A 107 0.87 -9.27 3.75
CA ALA A 107 1.41 -8.48 4.85
C ALA A 107 1.99 -7.16 4.33
N THR A 108 1.90 -6.09 5.11
CA THR A 108 2.62 -4.84 4.80
C THR A 108 4.12 -4.99 5.04
N PRO A 109 4.99 -4.27 4.31
CA PRO A 109 6.39 -4.19 4.67
C PRO A 109 6.54 -3.59 6.09
N PRO A 110 7.63 -3.90 6.82
CA PRO A 110 7.89 -3.27 8.10
C PRO A 110 7.95 -1.73 7.96
N ALA A 111 7.20 -1.04 8.82
CA ALA A 111 7.15 0.43 8.86
C ALA A 111 7.32 0.92 10.30
N ALA A 112 7.79 2.15 10.50
CA ALA A 112 7.78 2.75 11.83
C ALA A 112 6.35 3.08 12.29
N ASP A 113 6.16 3.25 13.60
CA ASP A 113 4.90 3.74 14.18
C ASP A 113 4.76 5.26 14.10
N ALA A 114 5.78 5.95 13.57
CA ALA A 114 5.76 7.38 13.32
C ALA A 114 6.27 7.69 11.91
N LEU A 115 5.75 8.77 11.33
CA LEU A 115 6.17 9.34 10.07
C LEU A 115 6.48 10.82 10.27
N GLU A 116 7.71 11.21 9.97
CA GLU A 116 8.11 12.61 9.93
C GLU A 116 7.81 13.19 8.54
N GLY A 117 6.89 14.15 8.49
CA GLY A 117 6.55 14.89 7.29
C GLY A 117 7.10 16.32 7.31
N LYS A 118 6.91 17.02 6.19
CA LYS A 118 7.32 18.42 6.01
C LYS A 118 6.53 19.40 6.88
N ASP A 119 5.27 19.10 7.14
CA ASP A 119 4.34 20.01 7.80
C ASP A 119 3.62 19.40 9.02
N ALA A 120 3.96 18.17 9.38
CA ALA A 120 3.55 17.48 10.60
C ALA A 120 4.41 16.24 10.83
N THR A 121 4.55 15.84 12.09
CA THR A 121 4.92 14.47 12.47
C THR A 121 3.63 13.76 12.87
N VAL A 122 3.43 12.54 12.37
CA VAL A 122 2.34 11.67 12.84
C VAL A 122 2.88 10.44 13.54
N ALA A 123 2.20 10.00 14.59
CA ALA A 123 2.57 8.80 15.33
C ALA A 123 1.31 8.04 15.78
N VAL A 124 1.39 6.72 15.74
CA VAL A 124 0.35 5.84 16.28
C VAL A 124 0.76 5.41 17.68
N ALA A 125 -0.06 5.75 18.67
CA ALA A 125 0.15 5.36 20.06
C ALA A 125 -1.20 5.19 20.75
N GLN A 126 -1.35 4.16 21.60
CA GLN A 126 -2.51 3.98 22.48
C GLN A 126 -3.87 4.00 21.74
N GLY A 127 -3.95 3.44 20.53
CA GLY A 127 -5.19 3.44 19.74
C GLY A 127 -5.54 4.79 19.11
N MET A 128 -4.59 5.74 19.08
CA MET A 128 -4.75 7.08 18.51
C MET A 128 -3.71 7.33 17.41
N LEU A 129 -4.09 8.09 16.39
CA LEU A 129 -3.18 8.76 15.48
C LEU A 129 -2.98 10.20 15.94
N MET A 130 -1.76 10.52 16.38
CA MET A 130 -1.39 11.83 16.89
C MET A 130 -0.68 12.64 15.81
N PHE A 131 -1.07 13.90 15.62
CA PHE A 131 -0.43 14.86 14.75
C PHE A 131 0.25 15.94 15.59
N ALA A 132 1.55 16.15 15.37
CA ALA A 132 2.32 17.24 15.93
C ALA A 132 2.73 18.20 14.80
N TYR A 133 2.27 19.44 14.84
CA TYR A 133 2.54 20.42 13.79
C TYR A 133 3.67 21.38 14.21
N PRO A 134 4.69 21.62 13.37
CA PRO A 134 5.73 22.59 13.67
C PRO A 134 5.17 24.01 13.72
N ARG A 135 5.88 24.94 14.39
CA ARG A 135 5.45 26.35 14.47
C ARG A 135 5.20 26.97 13.09
N SER A 136 5.98 26.59 12.08
CA SER A 136 5.87 27.04 10.69
C SER A 136 4.64 26.55 9.93
N ALA A 137 3.92 25.52 10.42
CA ALA A 137 2.69 25.04 9.78
C ALA A 137 1.56 26.08 9.88
N THR A 138 0.73 26.14 8.81
CA THR A 138 -0.29 27.18 8.65
C THR A 138 -1.39 27.11 9.72
N ARG A 139 -2.08 28.23 10.00
CA ARG A 139 -3.21 28.23 10.95
C ARG A 139 -4.31 27.23 10.55
N ARG A 140 -4.64 27.14 9.26
CA ARG A 140 -5.60 26.15 8.74
C ARG A 140 -5.18 24.71 9.02
N LYS A 141 -3.89 24.41 8.90
CA LYS A 141 -3.33 23.07 9.20
C LYS A 141 -3.55 22.64 10.65
N LYS A 142 -3.58 23.62 11.57
CA LYS A 142 -3.73 23.43 13.02
C LYS A 142 -5.17 23.67 13.50
N ALA A 143 -6.14 23.79 12.59
CA ALA A 143 -7.51 24.17 12.94
C ALA A 143 -8.17 23.18 13.92
N ASP A 144 -7.77 21.91 13.85
CA ASP A 144 -8.33 20.82 14.67
C ASP A 144 -7.49 20.55 15.94
N GLY A 145 -6.56 21.44 16.29
CA GLY A 145 -5.68 21.33 17.47
C GLY A 145 -4.20 21.18 17.14
N ASN A 146 -3.35 21.45 18.14
CA ASN A 146 -1.90 21.20 18.07
C ASN A 146 -1.33 20.90 19.48
N PRO A 147 -1.10 19.63 19.85
CA PRO A 147 -1.27 18.43 19.01
C PRO A 147 -2.75 18.14 18.71
N ARG A 148 -2.99 17.46 17.60
CA ARG A 148 -4.31 16.87 17.26
C ARG A 148 -4.23 15.37 17.46
N SER A 149 -5.32 14.74 17.91
CA SER A 149 -5.40 13.27 18.00
C SER A 149 -6.70 12.77 17.38
N VAL A 150 -6.62 11.64 16.68
CA VAL A 150 -7.77 10.98 16.04
C VAL A 150 -7.79 9.52 16.51
N PRO A 151 -8.89 9.03 17.11
CA PRO A 151 -9.03 7.60 17.41
C PRO A 151 -8.89 6.77 16.14
N LEU A 152 -8.15 5.65 16.21
CA LEU A 152 -8.01 4.76 15.05
C LEU A 152 -9.35 4.20 14.59
N THR A 153 -10.30 4.01 15.52
CA THR A 153 -11.67 3.57 15.25
C THR A 153 -12.49 4.57 14.43
N ASP A 154 -12.09 5.84 14.42
CA ASP A 154 -12.79 6.90 13.69
C ASP A 154 -12.23 7.09 12.28
N ILE A 155 -11.11 6.44 11.96
CA ILE A 155 -10.46 6.51 10.65
C ILE A 155 -11.13 5.50 9.71
N LEU A 156 -11.77 6.03 8.67
CA LEU A 156 -12.48 5.26 7.65
C LEU A 156 -11.62 4.92 6.42
N ASN A 157 -10.64 5.76 6.11
CA ASN A 157 -9.72 5.54 4.99
C ASN A 157 -8.34 6.14 5.27
N VAL A 158 -7.34 5.55 4.63
CA VAL A 158 -5.97 6.05 4.58
C VAL A 158 -5.57 6.12 3.12
N GLU A 159 -5.13 7.29 2.68
CA GLU A 159 -4.68 7.57 1.31
C GLU A 159 -3.20 7.94 1.35
N TRP A 160 -2.44 7.42 0.40
CA TRP A 160 -1.11 7.88 0.06
C TRP A 160 -1.07 8.30 -1.40
N VAL A 161 -0.46 9.45 -1.66
CA VAL A 161 -0.23 9.94 -3.02
C VAL A 161 1.24 10.29 -3.17
N ALA A 162 1.85 9.71 -4.21
CA ALA A 162 3.23 9.98 -4.58
C ALA A 162 3.43 11.46 -4.94
N ARG A 163 4.66 11.93 -4.76
CA ARG A 163 5.08 13.20 -5.35
C ARG A 163 4.85 13.23 -6.87
N ALA A 164 4.22 14.31 -7.36
CA ALA A 164 4.05 14.56 -8.80
C ALA A 164 4.61 15.94 -9.17
N GLY A 165 5.70 15.96 -9.93
CA GLY A 165 6.38 17.20 -10.35
C GLY A 165 6.79 18.09 -9.17
N ARG A 166 6.18 19.28 -9.07
CA ARG A 166 6.41 20.25 -7.97
C ARG A 166 5.50 20.03 -6.76
N HIS A 167 4.49 19.16 -6.86
CA HIS A 167 3.57 18.86 -5.77
C HIS A 167 4.16 17.75 -4.90
N ALA A 168 4.40 18.05 -3.63
CA ALA A 168 4.84 17.04 -2.66
C ALA A 168 3.77 15.94 -2.51
N GLY A 169 4.21 14.69 -2.35
CA GLY A 169 3.34 13.60 -1.94
C GLY A 169 2.77 13.84 -0.55
N PHE A 170 1.79 13.02 -0.17
CA PHE A 170 1.15 13.12 1.13
C PHE A 170 0.57 11.79 1.59
N VAL A 171 0.46 11.63 2.92
CA VAL A 171 -0.45 10.68 3.56
C VAL A 171 -1.65 11.46 4.07
N ARG A 172 -2.86 10.90 3.96
CA ARG A 172 -4.08 11.55 4.44
C ARG A 172 -5.01 10.51 5.05
N VAL A 173 -5.68 10.89 6.14
CA VAL A 173 -6.73 10.07 6.75
C VAL A 173 -8.11 10.68 6.49
N GLY A 174 -9.12 9.84 6.35
CA GLY A 174 -10.52 10.23 6.34
C GLY A 174 -11.26 9.68 7.55
N THR A 175 -12.25 10.42 8.00
CA THR A 175 -13.18 10.09 9.10
C THR A 175 -14.60 10.44 8.65
N ALA A 176 -15.61 10.10 9.44
CA ALA A 176 -17.00 10.50 9.18
C ALA A 176 -17.19 12.03 9.10
N GLN A 177 -16.30 12.81 9.71
CA GLN A 177 -16.32 14.29 9.70
C GLN A 177 -15.52 14.90 8.56
N THR A 178 -15.01 14.06 7.65
CA THR A 178 -14.22 14.55 6.52
C THR A 178 -15.13 15.31 5.55
N PRO A 179 -14.76 16.55 5.16
CA PRO A 179 -15.52 17.30 4.17
C PRO A 179 -15.43 16.64 2.79
N VAL A 180 -16.51 16.71 2.02
CA VAL A 180 -16.55 16.25 0.62
C VAL A 180 -15.46 16.96 -0.20
N ASP A 181 -15.41 18.29 -0.10
CA ASP A 181 -14.36 19.10 -0.71
C ASP A 181 -13.16 19.23 0.24
N ARG A 182 -12.16 18.37 0.05
CA ARG A 182 -10.96 18.40 0.88
C ARG A 182 -10.04 19.56 0.51
N PRO A 183 -9.47 20.27 1.50
CA PRO A 183 -8.43 21.27 1.25
C PRO A 183 -7.19 20.65 0.58
N LYS A 184 -6.38 21.50 -0.06
CA LYS A 184 -5.04 21.07 -0.53
C LYS A 184 -4.23 20.52 0.67
N PRO A 185 -3.37 19.50 0.48
CA PRO A 185 -2.61 18.86 1.57
C PRO A 185 -1.87 19.82 2.52
N LYS A 186 -1.36 20.95 2.01
CA LYS A 186 -0.67 21.98 2.82
C LYS A 186 -1.57 22.67 3.85
N HIS A 187 -2.88 22.61 3.66
CA HIS A 187 -3.89 23.26 4.49
C HIS A 187 -4.84 22.27 5.18
N ASP A 188 -4.81 21.01 4.78
CA ASP A 188 -5.64 19.95 5.34
C ASP A 188 -5.03 19.43 6.67
N PRO A 189 -5.71 19.59 7.83
CA PRO A 189 -5.27 19.04 9.09
C PRO A 189 -5.12 17.51 9.10
N ALA A 190 -5.85 16.80 8.24
CA ALA A 190 -5.83 15.33 8.15
C ALA A 190 -4.75 14.79 7.21
N ALA A 191 -3.98 15.68 6.56
CA ALA A 191 -2.88 15.31 5.68
C ALA A 191 -1.52 15.53 6.35
N VAL A 192 -0.51 14.80 5.88
CA VAL A 192 0.91 15.03 6.17
C VAL A 192 1.65 15.04 4.86
N ARG A 193 2.35 16.13 4.53
CA ARG A 193 3.13 16.23 3.30
C ARG A 193 4.47 15.53 3.47
N VAL A 194 4.86 14.78 2.45
CA VAL A 194 6.02 13.88 2.51
C VAL A 194 7.27 14.58 1.96
N ALA A 195 8.42 14.29 2.57
CA ALA A 195 9.73 14.71 2.08
C ALA A 195 10.15 13.81 0.90
N PRO A 196 10.91 14.32 -0.09
CA PRO A 196 11.18 13.56 -1.32
C PRO A 196 11.88 12.22 -1.07
N ASP A 197 12.69 12.15 -0.02
CA ASP A 197 13.43 10.99 0.47
C ASP A 197 12.60 10.06 1.37
N GLY A 198 11.42 10.50 1.83
CA GLY A 198 10.53 9.74 2.73
C GLY A 198 9.30 9.12 2.06
N GLU A 199 9.23 9.07 0.73
CA GLU A 199 8.05 8.58 -0.01
C GLU A 199 7.72 7.11 0.30
N LEU A 200 8.73 6.23 0.34
CA LEU A 200 8.54 4.83 0.70
C LEU A 200 8.16 4.63 2.17
N ASP A 201 8.79 5.38 3.08
CA ASP A 201 8.43 5.36 4.50
C ASP A 201 6.97 5.78 4.71
N ALA A 202 6.53 6.81 4.00
CA ALA A 202 5.16 7.28 4.03
C ALA A 202 4.18 6.26 3.47
N LEU A 203 4.52 5.59 2.36
CA LEU A 203 3.71 4.52 1.79
C LEU A 203 3.56 3.35 2.77
N PHE A 204 4.66 2.89 3.36
CA PHE A 204 4.64 1.75 4.28
C PHE A 204 3.93 2.10 5.59
N PHE A 205 4.14 3.33 6.09
CA PHE A 205 3.40 3.86 7.23
C PHE A 205 1.89 3.88 6.95
N ALA A 206 1.46 4.40 5.79
CA ALA A 206 0.05 4.45 5.41
C ALA A 206 -0.56 3.05 5.32
N ALA A 207 0.12 2.11 4.68
CA ALA A 207 -0.33 0.73 4.58
C ALA A 207 -0.45 0.06 5.96
N ARG A 208 0.55 0.24 6.84
CA ARG A 208 0.50 -0.26 8.23
C ARG A 208 -0.57 0.42 9.07
N LEU A 209 -0.85 1.70 8.83
CA LEU A 209 -1.97 2.39 9.48
C LEU A 209 -3.31 1.79 9.02
N LEU A 210 -3.45 1.51 7.72
CA LEU A 210 -4.67 0.93 7.15
C LEU A 210 -5.00 -0.42 7.81
N THR A 211 -4.01 -1.30 8.02
CA THR A 211 -4.23 -2.59 8.70
C THR A 211 -4.64 -2.47 10.17
N ARG A 212 -4.41 -1.33 10.80
CA ARG A 212 -4.85 -1.08 12.19
C ARG A 212 -6.26 -0.53 12.29
N VAL A 213 -6.73 0.17 11.26
CA VAL A 213 -8.07 0.80 11.23
C VAL A 213 -9.09 -0.13 10.57
N GLN A 214 -8.64 -1.04 9.71
CA GLN A 214 -9.44 -2.07 9.05
C GLN A 214 -8.71 -3.41 9.21
N PRO A 215 -8.73 -4.08 10.37
CA PRO A 215 -7.97 -5.31 10.59
C PRO A 215 -8.45 -6.52 9.76
#